data_AF-A0A510JLC9-F1
#
_entry.id   AF-A0A510JLC9-F1
#
_cell.length_a   1.000
_cell.length_b   1.000
_cell.length_c   1.000
_cell.angle_alpha   90.00
_cell.angle_beta   90.00
_cell.angle_gamma   90.00
#
_symmetry.space_group_name_H-M   'P 1'
#
loop_
_entity.id
_entity.type
_entity.pdbx_description
1 polymer ?
#
loop_
_entity_poly.entity_id
_entity_poly.type
_entity_poly.pdbx_seq_one_letter_code
_entity_poly.pdbx_strand_id
1 'polypeptide(L)'
;MKKKIFLILQFLLLSVILSADNAQTYNNFEKFNVRMSTATLPFTTVVNASKDKEAYFAQLNAGNYLAFIPTRLAIINYYEFFSDVLKKDFKVYETNKKGKIKYSSDVIRYDENDFYSNYKKNVKADRAESKNNLNIVGGDTKLISPDTYKITNYATDRGFLVVIPMNMAFYVKQINDNKFIWSLTNDFKKIEYTFTLENNKLIVRNNKNQITFTIYKKDNSLFLEEPKNIWEYRVNKDLSQFEYYKNSKLTSTEKYQITN
;
A
#
# COMPACT_ATOMS: atom_id res chain seq x y z
N MET A 1 -30.62 -4.47 46.57
CA MET A 1 -30.14 -3.89 45.29
C MET A 1 -28.69 -4.33 45.02
N LYS A 2 -28.47 -5.49 44.36
CA LYS A 2 -27.12 -5.99 44.00
C LYS A 2 -27.11 -6.82 42.70
N LYS A 3 -27.88 -6.41 41.68
CA LYS A 3 -27.93 -7.14 40.39
C LYS A 3 -27.78 -6.25 39.14
N LYS A 4 -27.63 -4.93 39.27
CA LYS A 4 -27.48 -4.02 38.12
C LYS A 4 -26.04 -3.55 37.82
N ILE A 5 -25.07 -3.87 38.69
CA ILE A 5 -23.66 -3.44 38.52
C ILE A 5 -22.83 -4.48 37.74
N PHE A 6 -23.29 -5.74 37.64
CA PHE A 6 -22.50 -6.82 37.03
C PHE A 6 -22.52 -6.81 35.49
N LEU A 7 -23.56 -6.25 34.87
CA LEU A 7 -23.68 -6.24 33.40
C LEU A 7 -22.86 -5.13 32.72
N ILE A 8 -22.66 -3.99 33.41
CA ILE A 8 -21.88 -2.87 32.88
C ILE A 8 -20.38 -3.22 32.88
N LEU A 9 -19.92 -3.97 33.89
CA LEU A 9 -18.52 -4.40 33.96
C LEU A 9 -18.18 -5.44 32.87
N GLN A 10 -19.11 -6.35 32.54
CA GLN A 10 -18.90 -7.30 31.43
C GLN A 10 -18.91 -6.60 30.07
N PHE A 11 -19.76 -5.59 29.85
CA PHE A 11 -19.70 -4.77 28.64
C PHE A 11 -18.41 -3.96 28.55
N LEU A 12 -17.88 -3.45 29.67
CA LEU A 12 -16.59 -2.77 29.70
C LEU A 12 -15.44 -3.75 29.38
N LEU A 13 -15.43 -4.95 29.99
CA LEU A 13 -14.44 -5.99 29.71
C LEU A 13 -14.51 -6.48 28.25
N LEU A 14 -15.71 -6.67 27.68
CA LEU A 14 -15.87 -7.03 26.25
C LEU A 14 -15.50 -5.89 25.31
N SER A 15 -15.76 -4.63 25.68
CA SER A 15 -15.31 -3.46 24.90
C SER A 15 -13.80 -3.26 24.95
N VAL A 16 -13.14 -3.70 26.02
CA VAL A 16 -11.67 -3.69 26.15
C VAL A 16 -11.02 -4.87 25.44
N ILE A 17 -11.72 -6.01 25.30
CA ILE A 17 -11.22 -7.18 24.55
C ILE A 17 -11.29 -6.96 23.03
N LEU A 18 -12.27 -6.18 22.51
CA LEU A 18 -12.30 -5.81 21.08
C LEU A 18 -11.26 -4.75 20.67
N SER A 19 -10.58 -4.13 21.64
CA SER A 19 -9.45 -3.22 21.40
C SER A 19 -8.08 -3.87 21.62
N ALA A 20 -8.01 -5.11 22.10
CA ALA A 20 -6.76 -5.78 22.48
C ALA A 20 -6.21 -6.77 21.42
N ASP A 21 -7.00 -7.15 20.42
CA ASP A 21 -6.52 -8.00 19.29
C ASP A 21 -5.77 -7.23 18.19
N ASN A 22 -5.63 -5.90 18.31
CA ASN A 22 -4.93 -5.08 17.33
C ASN A 22 -3.43 -4.88 17.60
N ALA A 23 -2.87 -5.51 18.64
CA ALA A 23 -1.45 -5.44 18.95
C ALA A 23 -0.60 -6.56 18.31
N GLN A 24 -1.20 -7.47 17.52
CA GLN A 24 -0.44 -8.35 16.64
C GLN A 24 0.04 -7.56 15.42
N THR A 25 1.21 -6.94 15.59
CA THR A 25 2.15 -6.49 14.56
C THR A 25 1.66 -6.67 13.13
N TYR A 26 1.04 -5.62 12.56
CA TYR A 26 0.68 -5.51 11.14
C TYR A 26 1.87 -5.61 10.17
N ASN A 27 3.07 -5.96 10.66
CA ASN A 27 4.38 -5.74 10.05
C ASN A 27 5.16 -7.02 9.71
N ASN A 28 4.52 -8.19 9.75
CA ASN A 28 5.23 -9.47 9.63
C ASN A 28 4.94 -10.28 8.37
N PHE A 29 4.25 -9.74 7.36
CA PHE A 29 3.82 -10.56 6.21
C PHE A 29 3.02 -11.81 6.67
N GLU A 30 2.17 -11.66 7.69
CA GLU A 30 1.37 -12.76 8.26
C GLU A 30 -0.05 -12.76 7.69
N LYS A 31 -0.69 -11.59 7.69
CA LYS A 31 -2.03 -11.39 7.15
C LYS A 31 -2.12 -10.12 6.32
N PHE A 32 -3.04 -10.14 5.37
CA PHE A 32 -3.48 -9.00 4.63
C PHE A 32 -4.62 -8.31 5.36
N ASN A 33 -4.44 -7.03 5.62
CA ASN A 33 -5.54 -6.12 5.94
C ASN A 33 -5.79 -5.25 4.72
N VAL A 34 -6.96 -4.62 4.64
CA VAL A 34 -7.30 -3.77 3.50
C VAL A 34 -7.82 -2.42 3.93
N ARG A 35 -7.47 -1.40 3.16
CA ARG A 35 -8.01 -0.06 3.31
C ARG A 35 -7.97 0.69 1.98
N MET A 36 -9.02 1.45 1.70
CA MET A 36 -9.06 2.31 0.53
C MET A 36 -8.55 3.71 0.88
N SER A 37 -7.78 4.30 -0.04
CA SER A 37 -7.25 5.64 0.15
C SER A 37 -7.02 6.36 -1.17
N THR A 38 -7.02 7.68 -1.12
CA THR A 38 -6.52 8.54 -2.21
C THR A 38 -5.18 9.20 -1.89
N ALA A 39 -4.48 8.76 -0.84
CA ALA A 39 -3.17 9.30 -0.52
C ALA A 39 -2.15 8.98 -1.62
N THR A 40 -1.15 9.84 -1.76
CA THR A 40 -0.04 9.66 -2.69
C THR A 40 1.23 9.54 -1.87
N LEU A 41 1.70 8.31 -1.66
CA LEU A 41 3.00 8.05 -1.04
C LEU A 41 3.99 7.64 -2.13
N PRO A 42 5.30 7.90 -1.98
CA PRO A 42 6.27 7.37 -2.92
C PRO A 42 6.24 5.84 -2.96
N PHE A 43 6.34 5.30 -4.17
CA PHE A 43 6.14 3.89 -4.43
C PHE A 43 7.05 3.39 -5.54
N THR A 44 7.16 2.07 -5.65
CA THR A 44 7.73 1.39 -6.82
C THR A 44 6.64 0.55 -7.49
N THR A 45 6.62 0.50 -8.81
CA THR A 45 5.68 -0.33 -9.55
C THR A 45 6.24 -1.75 -9.68
N VAL A 46 5.51 -2.75 -9.21
CA VAL A 46 5.91 -4.17 -9.26
C VAL A 46 5.11 -4.99 -10.26
N VAL A 47 3.90 -4.53 -10.62
CA VAL A 47 3.14 -5.05 -11.76
C VAL A 47 2.68 -3.86 -12.59
N ASN A 48 2.92 -3.89 -13.90
CA ASN A 48 2.34 -2.95 -14.84
C ASN A 48 1.67 -3.68 -16.00
N ALA A 49 0.35 -3.83 -15.92
CA ALA A 49 -0.43 -4.54 -16.93
C ALA A 49 -1.12 -3.59 -17.95
N SER A 50 -0.80 -2.28 -17.96
CA SER A 50 -1.41 -1.33 -18.90
C SER A 50 -0.45 -0.45 -19.72
N LYS A 51 0.88 -0.48 -19.49
CA LYS A 51 1.96 0.28 -20.19
C LYS A 51 1.68 1.79 -20.41
N ASP A 52 2.49 2.65 -19.79
CA ASP A 52 2.57 4.10 -20.04
C ASP A 52 1.29 4.94 -19.80
N LYS A 53 0.58 4.71 -18.68
CA LYS A 53 -0.56 5.54 -18.26
C LYS A 53 -0.30 6.26 -16.94
N GLU A 54 -0.82 7.48 -16.82
CA GLU A 54 -0.79 8.28 -15.58
C GLU A 54 -1.42 7.50 -14.41
N ALA A 55 -0.78 7.52 -13.24
CA ALA A 55 -1.32 6.86 -12.06
C ALA A 55 -2.45 7.69 -11.43
N TYR A 56 -3.64 7.10 -11.31
CA TYR A 56 -4.75 7.67 -10.55
C TYR A 56 -4.74 7.09 -9.13
N PHE A 57 -4.53 7.92 -8.13
CA PHE A 57 -4.43 7.50 -6.73
C PHE A 57 -5.81 7.32 -6.11
N ALA A 58 -6.48 6.24 -6.51
CA ALA A 58 -7.63 5.65 -5.83
C ALA A 58 -7.24 4.21 -5.48
N GLN A 59 -6.54 4.03 -4.36
CA GLN A 59 -5.81 2.81 -4.05
C GLN A 59 -6.63 1.84 -3.20
N LEU A 60 -6.49 0.54 -3.48
CA LEU A 60 -6.72 -0.53 -2.50
C LEU A 60 -5.38 -0.89 -1.87
N ASN A 61 -5.12 -0.44 -0.65
CA ASN A 61 -3.94 -0.85 0.10
C ASN A 61 -4.23 -2.21 0.76
N ALA A 62 -3.30 -3.14 0.66
CA ALA A 62 -3.47 -4.54 1.04
C ALA A 62 -2.26 -5.01 1.90
N GLY A 63 -2.28 -4.65 3.19
CA GLY A 63 -1.20 -4.85 4.16
C GLY A 63 0.20 -4.55 3.62
N ASN A 64 1.23 -5.02 4.32
CA ASN A 64 2.59 -5.35 3.85
C ASN A 64 3.12 -4.56 2.64
N TYR A 65 2.93 -3.25 2.67
CA TYR A 65 3.38 -2.28 1.67
C TYR A 65 2.72 -2.39 0.28
N LEU A 66 1.79 -3.31 0.05
CA LEU A 66 1.17 -3.54 -1.26
C LEU A 66 -0.04 -2.64 -1.48
N ALA A 67 -0.15 -2.08 -2.68
CA ALA A 67 -1.37 -1.41 -3.12
C ALA A 67 -1.70 -1.70 -4.58
N PHE A 68 -2.99 -1.64 -4.91
CA PHE A 68 -3.52 -1.79 -6.26
C PHE A 68 -4.15 -0.47 -6.71
N ILE A 69 -3.85 -0.04 -7.94
CA ILE A 69 -4.33 1.25 -8.47
C ILE A 69 -4.99 1.11 -9.86
N PRO A 70 -5.98 1.98 -10.16
CA PRO A 70 -6.78 2.03 -11.40
C PRO A 70 -6.08 1.67 -12.70
N THR A 71 -4.82 2.08 -12.91
CA THR A 71 -4.07 1.83 -14.14
C THR A 71 -3.52 0.41 -14.30
N ARG A 72 -4.17 -0.58 -13.66
CA ARG A 72 -3.72 -1.98 -13.63
C ARG A 72 -2.27 -2.08 -13.15
N LEU A 73 -1.97 -1.35 -12.07
CA LEU A 73 -0.70 -1.44 -11.39
C LEU A 73 -0.87 -2.10 -10.02
N ALA A 74 0.10 -2.93 -9.65
CA ALA A 74 0.41 -3.22 -8.26
C ALA A 74 1.69 -2.44 -7.91
N ILE A 75 1.68 -1.78 -6.76
CA ILE A 75 2.77 -0.94 -6.30
C ILE A 75 3.19 -1.34 -4.88
N ILE A 76 4.42 -0.98 -4.52
CA ILE A 76 4.96 -1.15 -3.19
C ILE A 76 5.32 0.21 -2.60
N ASN A 77 4.66 0.52 -1.49
CA ASN A 77 4.82 1.75 -0.73
C ASN A 77 5.95 1.57 0.28
N TYR A 78 7.21 1.67 -0.16
CA TYR A 78 8.38 1.45 0.70
C TYR A 78 8.58 2.55 1.77
N TYR A 79 7.83 3.65 1.71
CA TYR A 79 7.78 4.67 2.76
C TYR A 79 7.05 4.20 4.03
N GLU A 80 6.07 3.31 3.88
CA GLU A 80 5.46 2.62 5.03
C GLU A 80 6.50 1.76 5.75
N PHE A 81 7.31 1.04 4.99
CA PHE A 81 8.43 0.27 5.53
C PHE A 81 9.44 1.17 6.26
N PHE A 82 9.77 2.33 5.72
CA PHE A 82 10.63 3.29 6.41
C PHE A 82 10.01 3.76 7.74
N SER A 83 8.71 4.06 7.75
CA SER A 83 7.96 4.40 8.97
C SER A 83 8.07 3.28 10.01
N ASP A 84 7.88 2.03 9.60
CA ASP A 84 7.97 0.86 10.48
C ASP A 84 9.36 0.63 11.08
N VAL A 85 10.42 0.91 10.32
CA VAL A 85 11.80 0.75 10.80
C VAL A 85 12.19 1.91 11.73
N LEU A 86 11.72 3.12 11.44
CA LEU A 86 12.01 4.31 12.25
C LEU A 86 11.17 4.35 13.53
N LYS A 87 9.93 3.84 13.50
CA LYS A 87 8.94 3.91 14.59
C LYS A 87 8.70 5.34 15.09
N LYS A 88 8.77 6.29 14.17
CA LYS A 88 8.68 7.74 14.42
C LYS A 88 8.13 8.43 13.19
N ASP A 89 7.45 9.55 13.41
CA ASP A 89 7.12 10.48 12.34
C ASP A 89 8.42 11.01 11.71
N PHE A 90 8.43 11.18 10.39
CA PHE A 90 9.57 11.72 9.68
C PHE A 90 9.15 12.53 8.45
N LYS A 91 10.09 13.31 7.93
CA LYS A 91 9.99 13.96 6.62
C LYS A 91 11.27 13.71 5.83
N VAL A 92 11.16 13.68 4.51
CA VAL A 92 12.33 13.67 3.63
C VAL A 92 12.65 15.08 3.15
N TYR A 93 13.92 15.34 2.91
CA TYR A 93 14.36 16.65 2.45
C TYR A 93 15.55 16.55 1.49
N GLU A 94 15.65 17.55 0.62
CA GLU A 94 16.77 17.70 -0.30
C GLU A 94 17.57 18.97 0.04
N THR A 95 18.89 18.89 -0.05
CA THR A 95 19.79 20.04 0.15
C THR A 95 20.53 20.42 -1.12
N ASN A 96 20.86 21.70 -1.27
CA ASN A 96 21.81 22.13 -2.28
C ASN A 96 23.27 21.76 -1.92
N LYS A 97 24.22 22.05 -2.82
CA LYS A 97 25.67 21.81 -2.58
C LYS A 97 26.23 22.52 -1.34
N LYS A 98 25.54 23.52 -0.79
CA LYS A 98 25.93 24.28 0.40
C LYS A 98 25.19 23.80 1.67
N GLY A 99 24.43 22.71 1.60
CA GLY A 99 23.68 22.15 2.72
C GLY A 99 22.34 22.84 3.04
N LYS A 100 21.90 23.83 2.25
CA LYS A 100 20.60 24.50 2.46
C LYS A 100 19.46 23.65 1.91
N ILE A 101 18.42 23.43 2.72
CA ILE A 101 17.20 22.72 2.31
C ILE A 101 16.53 23.46 1.14
N LYS A 102 16.27 22.72 0.06
CA LYS A 102 15.54 23.18 -1.14
C LYS A 102 14.11 22.66 -1.19
N TYR A 103 13.91 21.44 -0.68
CA TYR A 103 12.63 20.76 -0.67
C TYR A 103 12.47 20.01 0.65
N SER A 104 11.24 19.93 1.14
CA SER A 104 10.83 19.12 2.28
C SER A 104 9.49 18.51 1.94
N SER A 105 9.34 17.22 2.21
CA SER A 105 8.04 16.54 2.10
C SER A 105 7.09 16.97 3.23
N ASP A 106 5.83 16.58 3.08
CA ASP A 106 4.90 16.44 4.20
C ASP A 106 5.42 15.39 5.21
N VAL A 107 4.88 15.44 6.42
CA VAL A 107 5.20 14.48 7.48
C VAL A 107 4.56 13.13 7.18
N ILE A 108 5.42 12.11 7.11
CA ILE A 108 5.07 10.69 7.09
C ILE A 108 4.91 10.25 8.54
N ARG A 109 3.78 9.63 8.85
CA ARG A 109 3.30 9.31 10.18
C ARG A 109 3.57 7.86 10.55
N TYR A 110 3.99 7.64 11.78
CA TYR A 110 4.05 6.32 12.40
C TYR A 110 2.91 6.16 13.40
N ASP A 111 2.27 4.99 13.39
CA ASP A 111 1.33 4.58 14.44
C ASP A 111 1.56 3.09 14.73
N GLU A 112 1.78 2.79 16.00
CA GLU A 112 1.98 1.40 16.45
C GLU A 112 0.69 0.56 16.34
N ASN A 113 -0.47 1.20 16.33
CA ASN A 113 -1.79 0.57 16.34
C ASN A 113 -2.50 0.61 14.97
N ASP A 114 -2.01 1.41 14.02
CA ASP A 114 -2.60 1.54 12.68
C ASP A 114 -1.52 1.60 11.61
N PHE A 115 -1.25 0.46 10.97
CA PHE A 115 -0.35 0.35 9.83
C PHE A 115 -0.65 1.36 8.72
N TYR A 116 -1.91 1.79 8.59
CA TYR A 116 -2.30 2.74 7.55
C TYR A 116 -2.31 4.19 8.05
N SER A 117 -1.51 4.51 9.06
CA SER A 117 -1.35 5.86 9.61
C SER A 117 -1.09 6.93 8.55
N ASN A 118 -0.28 6.61 7.54
CA ASN A 118 0.04 7.54 6.45
C ASN A 118 -1.13 7.80 5.50
N TYR A 119 -2.16 6.96 5.54
CA TYR A 119 -3.35 7.08 4.70
C TYR A 119 -4.52 7.74 5.45
N LYS A 120 -4.41 7.99 6.77
CA LYS A 120 -5.53 8.38 7.67
C LYS A 120 -6.40 9.53 7.17
N LYS A 121 -5.80 10.57 6.59
CA LYS A 121 -6.56 11.75 6.09
C LYS A 121 -7.40 11.46 4.83
N ASN A 122 -7.18 10.31 4.18
CA ASN A 122 -7.77 9.96 2.88
C ASN A 122 -8.49 8.61 2.90
N VAL A 123 -8.79 8.08 4.08
CA VAL A 123 -9.41 6.75 4.23
C VAL A 123 -10.87 6.78 3.86
N LYS A 124 -11.30 5.76 3.11
CA LYS A 124 -12.71 5.52 2.78
C LYS A 124 -13.07 4.07 3.13
N ALA A 125 -14.31 3.87 3.59
CA ALA A 125 -14.76 2.56 4.07
C ALA A 125 -15.04 1.57 2.93
N ASP A 126 -15.66 2.03 1.84
CA ASP A 126 -16.18 1.18 0.77
C ASP A 126 -15.80 1.66 -0.64
N ARG A 127 -15.33 2.91 -0.78
CA ARG A 127 -14.99 3.50 -2.07
C ARG A 127 -14.00 4.65 -2.01
N ALA A 128 -12.96 4.63 -2.85
CA ALA A 128 -12.06 5.76 -3.07
C ALA A 128 -12.11 6.23 -4.53
N GLU A 129 -12.23 7.54 -4.76
CA GLU A 129 -12.29 8.14 -6.09
C GLU A 129 -11.21 9.21 -6.27
N SER A 130 -10.47 9.14 -7.38
CA SER A 130 -9.56 10.21 -7.83
C SER A 130 -10.30 11.07 -8.85
N LYS A 131 -10.44 12.37 -8.58
CA LYS A 131 -11.12 13.33 -9.46
C LYS A 131 -10.16 14.37 -10.02
N ASN A 132 -10.43 14.85 -11.23
CA ASN A 132 -9.71 15.99 -11.80
C ASN A 132 -10.31 17.33 -11.32
N ASN A 133 -9.74 18.45 -11.75
CA ASN A 133 -10.18 19.80 -11.38
C ASN A 133 -11.63 20.14 -11.82
N LEU A 134 -12.23 19.34 -12.71
CA LEU A 134 -13.61 19.48 -13.16
C LEU A 134 -14.57 18.54 -12.41
N ASN A 135 -14.12 17.92 -11.30
CA ASN A 135 -14.87 16.92 -10.53
C ASN A 135 -15.24 15.64 -11.29
N ILE A 136 -14.57 15.35 -12.41
CA ILE A 136 -14.76 14.12 -13.17
C ILE A 136 -13.92 13.00 -12.54
N VAL A 137 -14.52 11.82 -12.33
CA VAL A 137 -13.81 10.65 -11.79
C VAL A 137 -12.85 10.11 -12.85
N GLY A 138 -11.55 10.14 -12.56
CA GLY A 138 -10.46 9.56 -13.36
C GLY A 138 -10.05 8.17 -12.88
N GLY A 139 -10.29 7.82 -11.62
CA GLY A 139 -10.02 6.48 -11.09
C GLY A 139 -10.91 6.17 -9.89
N ASP A 140 -11.27 4.89 -9.73
CA ASP A 140 -12.17 4.41 -8.68
C ASP A 140 -11.73 3.04 -8.15
N THR A 141 -11.79 2.88 -6.84
CA THR A 141 -11.64 1.59 -6.16
C THR A 141 -12.85 1.40 -5.27
N LYS A 142 -13.55 0.28 -5.43
CA LYS A 142 -14.84 0.03 -4.80
C LYS A 142 -14.97 -1.40 -4.29
N LEU A 143 -15.55 -1.58 -3.11
CA LEU A 143 -16.00 -2.88 -2.60
C LEU A 143 -17.30 -3.26 -3.32
N ILE A 144 -17.32 -4.41 -4.00
CA ILE A 144 -18.49 -4.86 -4.78
C ILE A 144 -19.21 -6.06 -4.17
N SER A 145 -18.51 -6.84 -3.36
CA SER A 145 -19.03 -7.90 -2.50
C SER A 145 -18.00 -8.15 -1.40
N PRO A 146 -18.32 -8.90 -0.33
CA PRO A 146 -17.33 -9.22 0.71
C PRO A 146 -16.01 -9.66 0.08
N ASP A 147 -14.93 -9.04 0.56
CA ASP A 147 -13.55 -9.33 0.16
C ASP A 147 -13.22 -9.13 -1.32
N THR A 148 -14.13 -8.53 -2.09
CA THR A 148 -14.01 -8.39 -3.54
C THR A 148 -14.08 -6.94 -3.95
N TYR A 149 -13.05 -6.50 -4.65
CA TYR A 149 -12.80 -5.11 -4.98
C TYR A 149 -12.75 -4.94 -6.50
N LYS A 150 -13.45 -3.93 -7.00
CA LYS A 150 -13.35 -3.47 -8.38
C LYS A 150 -12.48 -2.23 -8.43
N ILE A 151 -11.49 -2.25 -9.30
CA ILE A 151 -10.55 -1.16 -9.48
C ILE A 151 -10.64 -0.71 -10.94
N THR A 152 -10.97 0.56 -11.15
CA THR A 152 -11.39 1.09 -12.46
C THR A 152 -10.62 2.35 -12.78
N ASN A 153 -10.02 2.39 -13.98
CA ASN A 153 -9.52 3.61 -14.58
C ASN A 153 -10.55 4.22 -15.53
N TYR A 154 -10.70 5.55 -15.47
CA TYR A 154 -11.49 6.34 -16.39
C TYR A 154 -10.53 7.27 -17.13
N ALA A 155 -10.39 7.07 -18.45
CA ALA A 155 -9.66 8.04 -19.24
C ALA A 155 -10.55 9.27 -19.47
N THR A 156 -10.02 10.46 -19.19
CA THR A 156 -10.58 11.71 -19.72
C THR A 156 -9.69 12.16 -20.88
N ASP A 157 -10.20 12.15 -22.10
CA ASP A 157 -9.49 12.83 -23.20
C ASP A 157 -9.55 14.35 -22.99
N ARG A 158 -8.49 15.04 -23.41
CA ARG A 158 -8.22 16.46 -23.16
C ARG A 158 -9.24 17.36 -23.85
N GLY A 159 -10.42 17.55 -23.25
CA GLY A 159 -11.19 18.79 -23.44
C GLY A 159 -12.71 18.65 -23.60
N PHE A 160 -13.27 17.56 -24.11
CA PHE A 160 -14.74 17.44 -24.26
C PHE A 160 -15.21 15.99 -24.28
N LEU A 161 -16.44 15.80 -23.75
CA LEU A 161 -17.23 14.56 -23.60
C LEU A 161 -16.47 13.29 -23.18
N VAL A 162 -16.82 12.76 -22.01
CA VAL A 162 -16.31 11.51 -21.43
C VAL A 162 -16.50 10.34 -22.42
N VAL A 163 -15.49 10.05 -23.25
CA VAL A 163 -15.37 8.75 -23.89
C VAL A 163 -14.88 7.82 -22.79
N ILE A 164 -15.81 7.13 -22.12
CA ILE A 164 -15.49 6.00 -21.24
C ILE A 164 -14.83 4.95 -22.13
N PRO A 165 -13.52 4.67 -22.06
CA PRO A 165 -13.02 3.45 -22.67
C PRO A 165 -13.57 2.34 -21.79
N MET A 166 -14.68 1.74 -22.22
CA MET A 166 -15.20 0.51 -21.61
C MET A 166 -14.03 -0.49 -21.59
N ASN A 167 -13.68 -1.00 -20.39
CA ASN A 167 -12.76 -2.12 -20.15
C ASN A 167 -11.32 -1.81 -19.65
N MET A 168 -11.16 -0.82 -18.78
CA MET A 168 -9.97 -0.72 -17.92
C MET A 168 -10.26 -1.01 -16.43
N ALA A 169 -11.24 -1.87 -16.17
CA ALA A 169 -11.38 -2.44 -14.83
C ALA A 169 -10.47 -3.66 -14.67
N PHE A 170 -10.15 -3.96 -13.41
CA PHE A 170 -9.73 -5.26 -12.93
C PHE A 170 -10.30 -5.49 -11.54
N TYR A 171 -10.20 -6.73 -11.08
CA TYR A 171 -10.82 -7.20 -9.86
C TYR A 171 -9.77 -7.86 -8.99
N VAL A 172 -9.82 -7.52 -7.71
CA VAL A 172 -8.97 -8.12 -6.67
C VAL A 172 -9.88 -8.76 -5.64
N LYS A 173 -9.55 -9.98 -5.22
CA LYS A 173 -10.31 -10.69 -4.19
C LYS A 173 -9.40 -11.26 -3.13
N GLN A 174 -9.70 -10.96 -1.87
CA GLN A 174 -9.09 -11.62 -0.73
C GLN A 174 -9.74 -13.00 -0.60
N ILE A 175 -8.94 -14.05 -0.76
CA ILE A 175 -9.41 -15.43 -0.64
C ILE A 175 -9.42 -15.86 0.82
N ASN A 176 -8.45 -15.37 1.58
CA ASN A 176 -8.26 -15.57 3.01
C ASN A 176 -7.23 -14.54 3.52
N ASP A 177 -6.84 -14.66 4.79
CA ASP A 177 -5.88 -13.76 5.43
C ASP A 177 -4.54 -13.65 4.70
N ASN A 178 -4.07 -14.70 4.00
CA ASN A 178 -2.74 -14.70 3.40
C ASN A 178 -2.73 -14.69 1.87
N LYS A 179 -3.88 -14.56 1.21
CA LYS A 179 -3.97 -14.71 -0.24
C LYS A 179 -4.91 -13.71 -0.90
N PHE A 180 -4.36 -13.02 -1.90
CA PHE A 180 -5.11 -12.25 -2.89
C PHE A 180 -5.01 -12.86 -4.28
N ILE A 181 -6.06 -12.67 -5.07
CA ILE A 181 -6.07 -12.96 -6.50
C ILE A 181 -6.46 -11.72 -7.30
N TRP A 182 -5.82 -11.55 -8.45
CA TRP A 182 -6.11 -10.52 -9.44
C TRP A 182 -6.72 -11.16 -10.68
N SER A 183 -7.86 -10.62 -11.16
CA SER A 183 -8.46 -10.99 -12.44
C SER A 183 -8.84 -9.76 -13.26
N LEU A 184 -8.90 -9.91 -14.59
CA LEU A 184 -9.49 -8.89 -15.47
C LEU A 184 -11.03 -8.97 -15.51
N THR A 185 -11.62 -10.05 -15.00
CA THR A 185 -13.07 -10.30 -14.96
C THR A 185 -13.55 -10.53 -13.54
N ASN A 186 -14.82 -10.20 -13.25
CA ASN A 186 -15.40 -10.35 -11.92
C ASN A 186 -15.78 -11.79 -11.57
N ASP A 187 -15.80 -12.70 -12.55
CA ASP A 187 -16.08 -14.12 -12.35
C ASP A 187 -14.86 -14.93 -11.93
N PHE A 188 -13.66 -14.31 -11.92
CA PHE A 188 -12.39 -14.91 -11.52
C PHE A 188 -12.05 -16.23 -12.24
N LYS A 189 -12.62 -16.50 -13.43
CA LYS A 189 -12.31 -17.70 -14.22
C LYS A 189 -10.86 -17.72 -14.71
N LYS A 190 -10.28 -16.54 -14.92
CA LYS A 190 -8.87 -16.37 -15.29
C LYS A 190 -8.18 -15.48 -14.27
N ILE A 191 -7.18 -16.02 -13.59
CA ILE A 191 -6.36 -15.29 -12.61
C ILE A 191 -5.08 -14.83 -13.30
N GLU A 192 -4.83 -13.52 -13.32
CA GLU A 192 -3.60 -12.97 -13.90
C GLU A 192 -2.44 -13.04 -12.92
N TYR A 193 -2.70 -12.73 -11.66
CA TYR A 193 -1.71 -12.77 -10.59
C TYR A 193 -2.30 -13.34 -9.29
N THR A 194 -1.49 -14.11 -8.58
CA THR A 194 -1.75 -14.57 -7.22
C THR A 194 -0.70 -13.98 -6.30
N PHE A 195 -1.15 -13.36 -5.22
CA PHE A 195 -0.31 -12.75 -4.19
C PHE A 195 -0.49 -13.58 -2.92
N THR A 196 0.59 -14.16 -2.41
CA THR A 196 0.51 -14.96 -1.18
C THR A 196 1.54 -14.47 -0.16
N LEU A 197 1.13 -14.45 1.12
CA LEU A 197 2.01 -14.29 2.25
C LEU A 197 2.45 -15.67 2.76
N GLU A 198 3.73 -15.99 2.60
CA GLU A 198 4.32 -17.28 2.96
C GLU A 198 5.71 -17.04 3.57
N ASN A 199 5.99 -17.61 4.74
CA ASN A 199 7.30 -17.54 5.40
C ASN A 199 7.85 -16.10 5.56
N ASN A 200 6.99 -15.17 6.01
CA ASN A 200 7.30 -13.74 6.15
C ASN A 200 7.70 -13.05 4.82
N LYS A 201 7.21 -13.56 3.69
CA LYS A 201 7.43 -12.98 2.36
C LYS A 201 6.10 -12.81 1.63
N LEU A 202 6.00 -11.75 0.84
CA LEU A 202 5.01 -11.63 -0.22
C LEU A 202 5.57 -12.25 -1.50
N ILE A 203 4.95 -13.33 -1.97
CA ILE A 203 5.31 -14.03 -3.19
C ILE A 203 4.23 -13.79 -4.24
N VAL A 204 4.63 -13.31 -5.42
CA VAL A 204 3.68 -13.00 -6.50
C VAL A 204 3.94 -13.88 -7.71
N ARG A 205 2.90 -14.63 -8.11
CA ARG A 205 2.95 -15.58 -9.23
C ARG A 205 2.02 -15.13 -10.35
N ASN A 206 2.44 -15.29 -11.61
CA ASN A 206 1.60 -15.02 -12.77
C ASN A 206 0.63 -16.18 -13.08
N ASN A 207 -0.17 -16.03 -14.13
CA ASN A 207 -1.10 -17.05 -14.64
C ASN A 207 -0.46 -18.38 -15.10
N LYS A 208 0.88 -18.43 -15.25
CA LYS A 208 1.66 -19.65 -15.51
C LYS A 208 2.29 -20.23 -14.25
N ASN A 209 1.88 -19.75 -13.07
CA ASN A 209 2.43 -20.11 -11.77
C ASN A 209 3.94 -19.79 -11.61
N GLN A 210 4.49 -18.90 -12.43
CA GLN A 210 5.89 -18.48 -12.33
C GLN A 210 6.00 -17.32 -11.34
N ILE A 211 7.01 -17.37 -10.47
CA ILE A 211 7.31 -16.27 -9.55
C ILE A 211 7.76 -15.06 -10.38
N THR A 212 7.00 -13.97 -10.25
CA THR A 212 7.28 -12.69 -10.91
C THR A 212 8.14 -11.80 -10.05
N PHE A 213 7.89 -11.80 -8.74
CA PHE A 213 8.77 -11.19 -7.75
C PHE A 213 8.45 -11.72 -6.34
N THR A 214 9.39 -11.50 -5.43
CA THR A 214 9.23 -11.75 -4.00
C THR A 214 9.61 -10.51 -3.21
N ILE A 215 8.88 -10.20 -2.15
CA ILE A 215 9.17 -9.09 -1.25
C ILE A 215 9.29 -9.62 0.16
N TYR A 216 10.32 -9.16 0.86
CA TYR A 216 10.53 -9.53 2.25
C TYR A 216 11.38 -8.49 2.96
N LYS A 217 11.24 -8.47 4.28
CA LYS A 217 12.06 -7.63 5.15
C LYS A 217 13.19 -8.46 5.74
N LYS A 218 14.35 -7.82 5.90
CA LYS A 218 15.44 -8.31 6.75
C LYS A 218 16.07 -7.11 7.43
N ASP A 219 16.05 -7.10 8.76
CA ASP A 219 16.57 -6.00 9.59
C ASP A 219 15.98 -4.64 9.19
N ASN A 220 16.83 -3.68 8.81
CA ASN A 220 16.47 -2.34 8.36
C ASN A 220 16.33 -2.25 6.84
N SER A 221 16.14 -3.38 6.14
CA SER A 221 16.02 -3.46 4.69
C SER A 221 14.74 -4.15 4.22
N LEU A 222 14.14 -3.60 3.16
CA LEU A 222 13.08 -4.22 2.38
C LEU A 222 13.65 -4.65 1.02
N PHE A 223 13.51 -5.92 0.69
CA PHE A 223 13.97 -6.49 -0.57
C PHE A 223 12.80 -6.68 -1.52
N LEU A 224 13.02 -6.34 -2.78
CA LEU A 224 12.18 -6.71 -3.92
C LEU A 224 13.04 -7.51 -4.89
N GLU A 225 12.82 -8.82 -4.92
CA GLU A 225 13.53 -9.76 -5.78
C GLU A 225 12.69 -10.09 -7.02
N GLU A 226 13.11 -9.55 -8.15
CA GLU A 226 12.64 -9.94 -9.48
C GLU A 226 13.62 -10.97 -10.08
N PRO A 227 13.22 -11.78 -11.10
CA PRO A 227 14.09 -12.78 -11.71
C PRO A 227 15.46 -12.29 -12.21
N LYS A 228 15.62 -10.98 -12.47
CA LYS A 228 16.87 -10.39 -12.98
C LYS A 228 17.40 -9.23 -12.15
N ASN A 229 16.62 -8.72 -11.19
CA ASN A 229 16.99 -7.56 -10.40
C ASN A 229 16.63 -7.80 -8.94
N ILE A 230 17.52 -7.41 -8.05
CA ILE A 230 17.25 -7.31 -6.62
C ILE A 230 17.32 -5.84 -6.25
N TRP A 231 16.20 -5.29 -5.82
CA TRP A 231 16.14 -3.97 -5.22
C TRP A 231 16.17 -4.09 -3.71
N GLU A 232 16.92 -3.22 -3.06
CA GLU A 232 16.95 -3.10 -1.60
C GLU A 232 16.69 -1.64 -1.21
N TYR A 233 15.67 -1.44 -0.38
CA TYR A 233 15.34 -0.18 0.27
C TYR A 233 15.81 -0.26 1.72
N ARG A 234 16.86 0.47 2.09
CA ARG A 234 17.49 0.37 3.40
C ARG A 234 17.37 1.67 4.18
N VAL A 235 17.11 1.54 5.48
CA VAL A 235 17.18 2.65 6.43
C VAL A 235 18.55 2.68 7.10
N ASN A 236 19.33 3.72 6.83
CA ASN A 236 20.58 4.01 7.53
C ASN A 236 20.31 5.06 8.62
N LYS A 237 20.28 4.60 9.88
CA LYS A 237 19.98 5.44 11.05
C LYS A 237 21.13 6.38 11.40
N ASP A 238 22.36 5.89 11.30
CA ASP A 238 23.56 6.65 11.67
C ASP A 238 23.77 7.87 10.77
N LEU A 239 23.43 7.74 9.49
CA LEU A 239 23.52 8.83 8.51
C LEU A 239 22.21 9.59 8.27
N SER A 240 21.14 9.22 8.99
CA SER A 240 19.78 9.77 8.81
C SER A 240 19.37 9.82 7.32
N GLN A 241 19.53 8.69 6.63
CA GLN A 241 19.21 8.59 5.22
C GLN A 241 18.58 7.24 4.83
N PHE A 242 17.77 7.26 3.78
CA PHE A 242 17.34 6.09 3.05
C PHE A 242 18.33 5.81 1.93
N GLU A 243 18.61 4.54 1.71
CA GLU A 243 19.55 4.05 0.71
C GLU A 243 18.82 3.11 -0.24
N TYR A 244 19.06 3.31 -1.52
CA TYR A 244 18.43 2.55 -2.59
C TYR A 244 19.52 1.78 -3.31
N TYR A 245 19.42 0.45 -3.34
CA TYR A 245 20.37 -0.41 -4.03
C TYR A 245 19.69 -1.19 -5.14
N LYS A 246 20.45 -1.46 -6.21
CA LYS A 246 20.09 -2.40 -7.26
C LYS A 246 21.24 -3.39 -7.46
N ASN A 247 20.96 -4.68 -7.32
CA ASN A 247 21.96 -5.75 -7.42
C ASN A 247 23.19 -5.45 -6.53
N SER A 248 22.93 -5.09 -5.27
CA SER A 248 23.94 -4.73 -4.26
C SER A 248 24.76 -3.47 -4.55
N LYS A 249 24.45 -2.71 -5.61
CA LYS A 249 25.09 -1.43 -5.92
C LYS A 249 24.20 -0.28 -5.46
N LEU A 250 24.76 0.64 -4.65
CA LEU A 250 24.06 1.86 -4.23
C LEU A 250 23.74 2.72 -5.47
N THR A 251 22.46 3.02 -5.68
CA THR A 251 21.98 3.83 -6.81
C THR A 251 21.68 5.26 -6.41
N SER A 252 21.12 5.46 -5.21
CA SER A 252 20.74 6.79 -4.72
C SER A 252 20.58 6.76 -3.19
N THR A 253 20.51 7.95 -2.62
CA THR A 253 20.25 8.19 -1.19
C THR A 253 19.30 9.36 -1.02
N GLU A 254 18.51 9.34 0.04
CA GLU A 254 17.57 10.41 0.38
C GLU A 254 17.69 10.73 1.86
N LYS A 255 17.80 12.02 2.24
CA LYS A 255 17.91 12.41 3.64
C LYS A 255 16.53 12.48 4.29
N TYR A 256 16.45 12.03 5.53
CA TYR A 256 15.26 12.19 6.35
C TYR A 256 15.56 12.90 7.66
N GLN A 257 14.53 13.49 8.25
CA GLN A 257 14.56 14.12 9.56
C GLN A 257 13.39 13.56 10.37
N ILE A 258 13.68 13.07 11.58
CA ILE A 258 12.63 12.68 12.55
C ILE A 258 11.88 13.93 12.99
N THR A 259 10.55 13.82 13.05
CA THR A 259 9.64 14.86 13.53
C THR A 259 8.92 14.39 14.79
N ASN A 260 8.62 15.32 15.71
CA ASN A 260 7.89 15.03 16.94
C ASN A 260 6.39 14.84 16.69
#